data_AF-A0A089I9U6-F1
#
_entry.id   AF-A0A089I9U6-F1
#
_cell.length_a   1.000
_cell.length_b   1.000
_cell.length_c   1.000
_cell.angle_alpha   90.00
_cell.angle_beta   90.00
_cell.angle_gamma   90.00
#
_symmetry.space_group_name_H-M   'P 1'
#
loop_
_entity.id
_entity.type
_entity.pdbx_description
1 polymer ?
#
loop_
_entity_poly.entity_id
_entity_poly.type
_entity_poly.pdbx_seq_one_letter_code
_entity_poly.pdbx_strand_id
1 'polypeptide(L)' 'MPVALFAGRNAAAKIPSDISEETLEIYKESIPGLNVIEFQNSGHMIPDEEQQKYIEEIGLFLKKLV' A
#
# COMPACT_ATOMS: atom_id res chain seq x y z
N MET A 1 13.50 10.28 3.13
CA MET A 1 12.79 10.22 1.83
C MET A 1 11.46 9.57 2.09
N PRO A 2 10.31 10.17 1.71
CA PRO A 2 9.01 9.55 1.97
C PRO A 2 8.90 8.25 1.18
N VAL A 3 8.31 7.22 1.80
CA VAL A 3 8.06 5.92 1.19
C VAL A 3 6.59 5.58 1.34
N ALA A 4 5.95 5.13 0.26
CA ALA A 4 4.58 4.62 0.30
C ALA A 4 4.59 3.11 0.02
N LEU A 5 3.98 2.34 0.91
CA LEU A 5 3.72 0.91 0.71
C LEU A 5 2.23 0.71 0.49
N PHE A 6 1.88 0.09 -0.63
CA PHE A 6 0.49 -0.27 -0.94
C PHE A 6 0.25 -1.73 -0.58
N ALA A 7 -0.68 -1.97 0.33
CA ALA A 7 -0.98 -3.30 0.86
C ALA A 7 -2.43 -3.68 0.54
N GLY A 8 -2.60 -4.75 -0.25
CA GLY A 8 -3.90 -5.35 -0.50
C GLY A 8 -4.33 -6.21 0.69
N ARG A 9 -5.54 -5.98 1.21
CA ARG A 9 -6.13 -6.68 2.38
C ARG A 9 -7.31 -7.58 2.02
N ASN A 10 -7.59 -7.76 0.73
CA ASN A 10 -8.66 -8.63 0.29
C ASN A 10 -8.23 -10.11 0.35
N ALA A 11 -8.61 -10.79 1.44
CA ALA A 11 -8.37 -12.22 1.61
C ALA A 11 -9.09 -13.11 0.58
N ALA A 12 -10.12 -12.58 -0.09
CA ALA A 12 -10.83 -13.27 -1.16
C ALA A 12 -10.24 -13.00 -2.56
N ALA A 13 -9.19 -12.20 -2.67
CA ALA A 13 -8.55 -11.92 -3.94
C ALA A 13 -7.93 -13.18 -4.56
N LYS A 14 -7.98 -13.26 -5.89
CA LYS A 14 -7.40 -14.39 -6.65
C LYS A 14 -5.90 -14.53 -6.42
N ILE A 15 -5.21 -13.40 -6.26
CA ILE A 15 -3.78 -13.34 -5.91
C ILE A 15 -3.69 -12.51 -4.62
N PRO A 16 -3.47 -13.13 -3.45
CA PRO A 16 -3.35 -12.40 -2.20
C PRO A 16 -2.06 -11.58 -2.18
N SER A 17 -2.10 -10.44 -1.49
CA SER A 17 -0.94 -9.57 -1.24
C SER A 17 -0.87 -9.15 0.22
N ASP A 18 -1.35 -10.03 1.10
CA ASP A 18 -1.46 -9.78 2.52
C ASP A 18 -0.09 -9.97 3.18
N ILE A 19 0.65 -8.87 3.27
CA ILE A 19 1.87 -8.79 4.06
C ILE A 19 1.50 -8.91 5.54
N SER A 20 2.15 -9.82 6.25
CA SER A 20 1.84 -10.07 7.67
C SER A 20 2.06 -8.81 8.51
N GLU A 21 1.30 -8.69 9.60
CA GLU A 21 1.48 -7.59 10.56
C GLU A 21 2.91 -7.55 11.10
N GLU A 22 3.50 -8.70 11.42
CA GLU A 22 4.90 -8.83 11.85
C GLU A 22 5.87 -8.22 10.82
N THR A 23 5.69 -8.52 9.53
CA THR A 23 6.56 -7.96 8.49
C THR A 23 6.36 -6.45 8.32
N LEU A 24 5.12 -5.97 8.47
CA LEU A 24 4.81 -4.55 8.43
C LEU A 24 5.43 -3.77 9.59
N GLU A 25 5.46 -4.35 10.78
CA GLU A 25 6.14 -3.76 11.94
C GLU A 25 7.62 -3.59 11.67
N ILE A 26 8.28 -4.62 11.13
CA ILE A 26 9.70 -4.55 10.72
C ILE A 26 9.93 -3.39 9.74
N TYR A 27 9.05 -3.20 8.75
CA TYR A 27 9.16 -2.11 7.80
C TYR A 27 8.96 -0.73 8.43
N LYS A 28 7.98 -0.59 9.34
CA LYS A 28 7.72 0.65 10.07
C LYS A 28 8.91 1.06 10.94
N GLU A 29 9.57 0.10 11.58
CA GLU A 29 10.77 0.34 12.38
C GLU A 29 11.99 0.67 11.52
N SER A 30 12.13 0.00 10.36
CA SER A 30 13.33 0.09 9.52
C SER A 30 13.31 1.25 8.52
N ILE A 31 12.14 1.77 8.16
CA ILE A 31 11.97 2.77 7.09
C ILE A 31 11.40 4.08 7.65
N PRO A 32 12.25 5.05 8.01
CA PRO A 32 11.81 6.36 8.44
C PRO A 32 10.98 7.07 7.37
N GLY A 33 9.75 7.47 7.72
CA GLY A 33 8.83 8.13 6.79
C GLY A 33 8.02 7.17 5.91
N LEU A 34 7.94 5.89 6.28
CA LEU A 34 7.02 4.93 5.68
C LEU A 34 5.55 5.33 5.96
N ASN A 35 4.76 5.39 4.90
CA ASN A 35 3.31 5.45 4.94
C ASN A 35 2.76 4.15 4.37
N VAL A 36 1.94 3.43 5.14
CA VAL A 36 1.26 2.22 4.66
C VAL A 36 -0.16 2.60 4.26
N ILE A 37 -0.53 2.30 3.02
CA ILE A 37 -1.86 2.55 2.46
C ILE A 37 -2.51 1.20 2.20
N GLU A 38 -3.63 0.95 2.85
CA GLU A 38 -4.35 -0.31 2.74
C GLU A 38 -5.47 -0.24 1.70
N PHE A 39 -5.57 -1.27 0.88
CA PHE A 39 -6.57 -1.48 -0.15
C PHE A 39 -7.44 -2.67 0.24
N GLN A 40 -8.64 -2.38 0.78
CA GLN A 40 -9.50 -3.38 1.41
C GLN A 40 -10.18 -4.30 0.39
N ASN A 41 -10.29 -3.86 -0.87
CA ASN A 41 -10.92 -4.61 -1.94
C ASN A 41 -9.91 -5.20 -2.94
N SER A 42 -8.62 -4.90 -2.78
CA SER A 42 -7.55 -5.43 -3.63
C SER A 42 -6.71 -6.53 -2.97
N GLY A 43 -6.23 -7.46 -3.79
CA GLY A 43 -5.10 -8.33 -3.51
C GLY A 43 -3.82 -7.76 -4.12
N HIS A 44 -3.12 -8.55 -4.93
CA HIS A 44 -1.86 -8.14 -5.58
C HIS A 44 -2.06 -7.11 -6.70
N MET A 45 -3.18 -7.17 -7.41
CA MET A 45 -3.43 -6.34 -8.59
C MET A 45 -4.11 -5.01 -8.22
N ILE A 46 -3.55 -4.31 -7.22
CA ILE A 46 -4.12 -3.06 -6.67
C ILE A 46 -4.48 -2.03 -7.76
N PRO A 47 -3.62 -1.75 -8.78
CA PRO A 47 -3.96 -0.77 -9.81
C PRO A 47 -5.17 -1.16 -10.66
N ASP A 48 -5.42 -2.45 -10.86
CA ASP A 48 -6.56 -2.97 -11.65
C ASP A 48 -7.84 -3.07 -10.80
N GLU A 49 -7.71 -3.40 -9.52
CA GLU A 49 -8.83 -3.68 -8.62
C GLU A 49 -9.40 -2.41 -7.94
N GLU A 50 -8.56 -1.46 -7.56
CA GLU A 50 -8.93 -0.19 -6.91
C GLU A 50 -8.27 1.02 -7.61
N GLN A 51 -8.41 1.07 -8.94
CA GLN A 51 -7.72 2.05 -9.80
C GLN A 51 -7.82 3.50 -9.34
N GLN A 52 -9.04 3.97 -9.00
CA GLN A 52 -9.25 5.36 -8.63
C GLN A 52 -8.47 5.74 -7.37
N LYS A 53 -8.58 4.92 -6.32
CA LYS A 53 -7.86 5.14 -5.07
C LYS A 53 -6.35 5.05 -5.27
N TYR A 54 -5.88 4.11 -6.09
CA TYR A 54 -4.46 4.00 -6.43
C TYR A 54 -3.93 5.30 -7.06
N ILE A 55 -4.65 5.87 -8.03
CA ILE A 55 -4.27 7.15 -8.67
C ILE A 55 -4.25 8.30 -7.65
N GLU A 56 -5.26 8.38 -6.80
CA GLU A 56 -5.35 9.41 -5.76
C GLU A 56 -4.15 9.36 -4.79
N GLU A 57 -3.79 8.16 -4.32
CA GLU A 57 -2.69 7.94 -3.38
C GLU A 57 -1.32 8.22 -4.00
N ILE A 58 -1.12 7.88 -5.28
CA ILE A 58 0.06 8.31 -6.05
C ILE A 58 0.13 9.84 -6.13
N GLY A 59 -0.99 10.51 -6.43
CA GLY A 59 -1.04 11.96 -6.46
C GLY A 59 -0.70 12.61 -5.12
N LEU A 60 -1.21 12.05 -4.01
CA LEU A 60 -0.87 12.49 -2.65
C LEU A 60 0.60 12.25 -2.32
N PHE A 61 1.19 11.14 -2.76
CA PHE A 61 2.60 10.84 -2.57
C PHE A 61 3.49 11.84 -3.31
N LEU A 62 3.21 12.13 -4.59
CA LEU A 62 3.99 13.07 -5.39
C LEU A 62 3.97 14.49 -4.79
N LYS A 63 2.85 14.92 -4.20
CA LYS A 63 2.75 16.21 -3.49
C LYS A 63 3.66 16.31 -2.26
N LYS A 64 4.13 15.18 -1.68
CA LYS A 64 5.07 15.17 -0.55
C LYS A 64 6.53 15.30 -0.99
N LEU A 65 6.81 15.18 -2.29
CA LEU A 65 8.15 15.27 -2.86
C LEU A 65 8.51 16.67 -3.37
N VAL A 66 7.52 17.55 -3.50
CA VAL A 66 7.65 18.94 -4.00
C VAL A 66 7.48 19.89 -2.82
#